data_AF-A0A1F9DVW4-F1
#
_entry.id   AF-A0A1F9DVW4-F1
#
_cell.length_a   1.000
_cell.length_b   1.000
_cell.length_c   1.000
_cell.angle_alpha   90.00
_cell.angle_beta   90.00
_cell.angle_gamma   90.00
#
_symmetry.space_group_name_H-M   'P 1'
#
loop_
_entity.id
_entity.type
_entity.pdbx_description
1 polymer ?
#
loop_
_entity_poly.entity_id
_entity_poly.type
_entity_poly.pdbx_seq_one_letter_code
_entity_poly.pdbx_strand_id
1 'polypeptide(L)' 'MEIVGRSIVLQDVTTIYTEKVSLDGINRSGELTVGLVLGDPSIKLKSSSRYSVTVRYVVKEKDLNNKDNK' A
#
# COMPACT_ATOMS: atom_id res chain seq x y z
N MET A 1 -6.33 4.34 12.58
CA MET A 1 -7.11 4.17 11.33
C MET A 1 -8.28 3.27 11.66
N GLU A 2 -9.51 3.65 11.32
CA GLU A 2 -10.70 2.85 11.63
C GLU A 2 -11.62 2.77 10.41
N ILE A 3 -12.05 1.57 10.08
CA ILE A 3 -13.05 1.31 9.04
C ILE A 3 -14.40 0.98 9.68
N VAL A 4 -15.48 1.38 9.02
CA VAL A 4 -16.85 1.13 9.46
C VAL A 4 -17.62 0.47 8.34
N GLY A 5 -18.49 -0.47 8.70
CA GLY A 5 -19.23 -1.28 7.75
C GLY A 5 -20.13 -2.26 8.48
N ARG A 6 -20.85 -3.09 7.73
CA ARG A 6 -21.66 -4.17 8.31
C ARG A 6 -20.74 -5.16 9.02
N SER A 7 -21.12 -5.58 10.22
CA SER A 7 -20.28 -6.48 11.04
C SER A 7 -19.85 -7.74 10.30
N ILE A 8 -20.75 -8.37 9.54
CA ILE A 8 -20.42 -9.57 8.73
C ILE A 8 -19.35 -9.30 7.67
N VAL A 9 -19.36 -8.12 7.03
CA VAL A 9 -18.36 -7.74 6.04
C VAL A 9 -17.03 -7.44 6.72
N LEU A 10 -17.05 -6.77 7.87
CA LEU A 10 -15.82 -6.44 8.61
C LEU A 10 -15.10 -7.69 9.15
N GLN A 11 -15.82 -8.79 9.42
CA GLN A 11 -15.22 -10.06 9.84
C GLN A 11 -14.35 -10.69 8.76
N ASP A 12 -14.65 -10.43 7.49
CA ASP A 12 -13.94 -11.00 6.35
C ASP A 12 -12.76 -10.11 5.86
N VAL A 13 -12.60 -8.91 6.42
CA VAL A 13 -11.52 -7.99 6.03
C VAL A 13 -10.21 -8.41 6.69
N THR A 14 -9.37 -9.11 5.93
CA THR A 14 -8.01 -9.48 6.37
C THR A 14 -6.94 -8.48 5.90
N THR A 15 -7.21 -7.74 4.83
CA THR A 15 -6.20 -6.94 4.12
C THR A 15 -6.79 -5.63 3.63
N ILE A 16 -6.05 -4.53 3.79
CA ILE A 16 -6.34 -3.25 3.15
C ILE A 16 -5.19 -2.94 2.20
N TYR A 17 -5.52 -2.63 0.96
CA TYR A 17 -4.53 -2.33 -0.08
C TYR A 17 -4.25 -0.83 -0.11
N THR A 18 -3.02 -0.47 -0.49
CA THR A 18 -2.72 0.90 -0.90
C THR A 18 -3.17 1.11 -2.34
N GLU A 19 -3.30 2.36 -2.76
CA GLU A 19 -3.32 2.69 -4.18
C GLU A 19 -2.03 2.20 -4.87
N LYS A 20 -2.09 2.00 -6.19
CA LYS A 20 -0.91 1.62 -6.96
C LYS A 20 0.13 2.74 -6.90
N VAL A 21 1.35 2.39 -6.54
CA VAL A 21 2.50 3.29 -6.53
C VAL A 21 3.31 3.05 -7.79
N SER A 22 3.52 4.09 -8.60
CA SER A 22 4.45 4.01 -9.72
C SER A 22 5.87 3.89 -9.18
N LEU A 23 6.62 2.90 -9.69
CA LEU A 23 8.05 2.78 -9.42
C LEU A 23 8.90 3.56 -10.42
N ASP A 24 8.29 4.09 -11.47
CA ASP A 24 8.99 4.88 -12.47
C ASP A 24 9.56 6.16 -11.84
N GLY A 25 10.80 6.49 -12.20
CA GLY A 25 11.54 7.63 -11.62
C GLY A 25 12.01 7.44 -10.17
N ILE A 26 11.74 6.31 -9.51
CA ILE A 26 12.25 6.01 -8.16
C ILE A 26 13.71 5.54 -8.27
N ASN A 27 14.64 6.49 -8.13
CA ASN A 27 16.08 6.24 -8.22
C ASN A 27 16.81 6.33 -6.86
N ARG A 28 16.11 6.72 -5.79
CA ARG A 28 16.67 6.87 -4.44
C ARG A 28 15.65 6.42 -3.41
N SER A 29 16.12 5.83 -2.31
CA SER A 29 15.30 5.50 -1.14
C SER A 29 14.62 6.73 -0.56
N GLY A 30 13.48 6.55 0.10
CA GLY A 30 12.77 7.67 0.70
C GLY A 30 11.43 7.29 1.29
N GLU A 31 10.57 8.29 1.38
CA GLU A 31 9.20 8.15 1.87
C GLU A 31 8.22 8.71 0.83
N LEU A 32 7.04 8.10 0.75
CA LEU A 32 5.94 8.62 -0.04
C LEU A 32 4.61 8.37 0.67
N THR A 33 3.64 9.22 0.41
CA THR A 33 2.29 9.11 0.98
C THR A 33 1.37 8.45 -0.05
N VAL A 34 0.74 7.33 0.31
CA VAL A 34 -0.17 6.57 -0.57
C VAL A 34 -1.57 6.57 0.00
N GLY A 35 -2.58 6.73 -0.85
CA GLY A 35 -3.96 6.48 -0.45
C GLY A 35 -4.22 5.00 -0.19
N LEU A 36 -5.34 4.71 0.49
CA LEU A 36 -5.82 3.35 0.71
C LEU A 36 -7.03 3.04 -0.18
N VAL A 37 -7.08 1.80 -0.67
CA VAL A 37 -8.19 1.26 -1.44
C VAL A 37 -8.97 0.29 -0.56
N LEU A 38 -10.24 0.61 -0.33
CA LEU A 38 -11.17 -0.31 0.33
C LEU A 38 -11.66 -1.31 -0.72
N GLY A 39 -11.44 -2.60 -0.47
CA GLY A 39 -11.79 -3.65 -1.42
C GLY A 39 -13.31 -3.86 -1.58
N ASP A 40 -14.10 -3.54 -0.55
CA ASP A 40 -15.56 -3.69 -0.56
C ASP A 40 -16.25 -2.31 -0.48
N PRO A 41 -17.20 -2.00 -1.39
CA PRO A 41 -17.88 -0.70 -1.43
C PRO A 41 -18.81 -0.42 -0.24
N SER A 42 -19.17 -1.44 0.55
CA SER A 42 -19.97 -1.31 1.77
C SER A 42 -19.15 -0.91 3.00
N ILE A 43 -17.82 -0.88 2.87
CA ILE A 43 -16.90 -0.39 3.89
C ILE A 43 -16.61 1.09 3.64
N LYS A 44 -16.64 1.89 4.70
CA LYS A 44 -16.31 3.31 4.68
C LYS A 44 -15.25 3.62 5.72
N LEU A 45 -14.65 4.80 5.55
CA LEU A 45 -13.77 5.37 6.55
C LEU A 45 -14.59 6.03 7.64
N LYS A 46 -14.21 5.86 8.91
CA LYS A 46 -14.88 6.55 10.02
C LYS A 46 -14.68 8.07 9.95
N SER A 47 -13.54 8.51 9.44
CA SER A 47 -13.23 9.92 9.15
C SER A 47 -13.60 10.27 7.70
N SER A 48 -14.06 11.50 7.48
CA SER A 48 -14.29 12.05 6.13
C SER A 48 -12.99 12.35 5.38
N SER A 49 -11.84 12.34 6.06
CA SER A 49 -10.52 12.46 5.43
C SER A 49 -10.14 11.16 4.72
N ARG A 50 -9.67 11.23 3.46
CA ARG A 50 -9.03 10.09 2.80
C ARG A 50 -7.90 9.55 3.69
N TYR A 51 -7.93 8.27 4.06
CA TYR A 51 -6.78 7.68 4.74
C TYR A 51 -5.65 7.53 3.74
N SER A 52 -4.51 8.08 4.13
CA SER A 52 -3.24 7.82 3.50
C SER A 52 -2.27 7.24 4.52
N VAL A 53 -1.28 6.51 4.02
CA VAL A 53 -0.19 5.95 4.81
C VAL A 53 1.13 6.41 4.25
N THR A 54 2.09 6.69 5.13
CA THR A 54 3.47 6.95 4.73
C THR A 54 4.19 5.63 4.55
N VAL A 55 4.65 5.38 3.33
CA VAL A 55 5.46 4.21 2.98
C VAL A 55 6.92 4.64 2.94
N ARG A 56 7.75 3.96 3.73
CA ARG A 56 9.21 4.06 3.65
C ARG A 56 9.72 2.95 2.75
N TYR A 57 10.56 3.29 1.77
CA TYR A 57 11.08 2.33 0.80
C TYR A 57 12.58 2.50 0.59
N VAL A 58 13.22 1.40 0.18
CA VAL A 58 14.66 1.34 -0.07
C VAL A 58 14.90 0.92 -1.51
N VAL A 59 15.71 1.71 -2.23
CA VAL A 59 16.23 1.36 -3.55
C VAL A 59 17.58 0.67 -3.35
N LYS A 60 17.75 -0.48 -3.99
CA LYS A 60 19.02 -1.21 -4.04
C LYS A 60 19.52 -1.23 -5.47
N GLU A 61 20.80 -0.97 -5.65
CA GLU A 61 21.44 -1.16 -6.95
C GLU A 61 21.37 -2.64 -7.35
N LYS A 62 21.12 -2.86 -8.63
CA LYS A 62 21.14 -4.21 -9.19
C LYS A 62 22.59 -4.68 -9.22
N ASP A 63 22.91 -5.69 -8.43
CA ASP A 63 24.23 -6.30 -8.46
C ASP A 63 24.42 -7.00 -9.83
N LEU A 64 25.27 -6.42 -10.68
CA LEU A 64 25.53 -6.93 -12.03
C LEU A 64 26.54 -8.09 -12.04
N ASN A 65 27.10 -8.48 -10.88
CA ASN A 65 28.07 -9.56 -10.75
C ASN A 65 27.48 -10.93 -10.45
N ASN A 66 26.14 -11.09 -10.44
CA ASN A 66 25.52 -12.41 -10.36
C ASN A 66 25.49 -13.07 -11.75
N LYS A 67 26.66 -13.50 -12.23
CA LYS A 67 26.75 -14.59 -13.20
C LYS A 67 26.76 -15.91 -12.42
N ASP A 68 26.00 -16.87 -12.95
CA ASP A 68 25.91 -18.29 -12.56
C ASP A 68 24.93 -18.58 -11.40
N ASN A 69 23.89 -19.38 -11.58
CA ASN A 69 23.96 -20.76 -12.08
C ASN A 69 22.75 -21.12 -12.96
N LYS A 70 23.04 -21.59 -14.18
CA LYS A 70 22.14 -22.37 -15.03
C LYS A 70 22.27 -23.85 -14.66
#